data_AF-A0A4P5W0W2-F1
#
_entry.id   AF-A0A4P5W0W2-F1
#
_cell.length_a   1.000
_cell.length_b   1.000
_cell.length_c   1.000
_cell.angle_alpha   90.00
_cell.angle_beta   90.00
_cell.angle_gamma   90.00
#
_symmetry.space_group_name_H-M   'P 1'
#
loop_
_entity.id
_entity.type
_entity.pdbx_description
1 polymer ?
#
loop_
_entity_poly.entity_id
_entity_poly.type
_entity_poly.pdbx_seq_one_letter_code
_entity_poly.pdbx_strand_id
1 'polypeptide(L)'
;MRSFAYYATLAALTLGVGCGSPEPAPSAARGVAGAAGAALGMCEQYRNTIPLAYERCLISAARGLPTVEMMTEVCNKTGSLQSDCHSEWVDGRMRVGDLPAATLLAACAPSPDCALTVLDSHPNADVLVQMKLCEAAGRFRGFCIGHAARRWAATEPDAVEIARVMAGANHDADVVGPTVGIMVACRGVGSCPGDGSPVDVACQREADAVRAGRTQCLDPKVSSGEIDRRSTR
;
A
#
# COMPACT_ATOMS: atom_id res chain seq x y z
N MET A 1 -23.05 -55.97 9.55
CA MET A 1 -22.67 -57.00 8.56
C MET A 1 -22.27 -56.32 7.26
N ARG A 2 -21.03 -56.58 6.81
CA ARG A 2 -20.42 -56.34 5.46
C ARG A 2 -20.17 -54.86 5.05
N SER A 3 -18.91 -54.36 4.99
CA SER A 3 -17.84 -54.55 3.96
C SER A 3 -18.30 -54.04 2.58
N PHE A 4 -17.65 -53.14 1.84
CA PHE A 4 -16.26 -53.02 1.31
C PHE A 4 -15.95 -51.52 1.05
N ALA A 5 -14.80 -50.90 1.37
CA ALA A 5 -13.43 -51.04 0.82
C ALA A 5 -13.32 -50.78 -0.71
N TYR A 6 -12.91 -49.56 -1.11
CA TYR A 6 -12.10 -49.32 -2.32
C TYR A 6 -11.19 -48.10 -2.09
N TYR A 7 -9.91 -48.39 -1.85
CA TYR A 7 -8.80 -47.44 -1.95
C TYR A 7 -8.37 -47.40 -3.42
N ALA A 8 -8.41 -46.22 -4.04
CA ALA A 8 -7.79 -45.98 -5.35
C ALA A 8 -6.55 -45.10 -5.14
N THR A 9 -5.39 -45.75 -5.01
CA THR A 9 -4.09 -45.10 -4.92
C THR A 9 -3.59 -44.81 -6.34
N LEU A 10 -3.67 -43.56 -6.78
CA LEU A 10 -3.04 -43.08 -8.01
C LEU A 10 -1.63 -42.59 -7.70
N ALA A 11 -0.64 -43.42 -8.01
CA ALA A 11 0.77 -43.04 -8.03
C ALA A 11 1.05 -42.27 -9.33
N ALA A 12 1.17 -40.95 -9.25
CA ALA A 12 1.65 -40.13 -10.34
C ALA A 12 3.19 -40.07 -10.30
N LEU A 13 3.84 -40.77 -11.23
CA LEU A 13 5.26 -40.57 -11.54
C LEU A 13 5.43 -39.19 -12.21
N THR A 14 5.96 -38.22 -11.47
CA THR A 14 6.51 -37.00 -12.06
C THR A 14 8.00 -37.22 -12.34
N LEU A 15 8.34 -37.46 -13.62
CA LEU A 15 9.70 -37.40 -14.13
C LEU A 15 10.24 -35.98 -13.95
N GLY A 16 11.21 -35.82 -13.06
CA GLY A 16 11.92 -34.57 -12.82
C GLY A 16 12.79 -34.19 -14.02
N VAL A 17 12.30 -33.27 -14.84
CA VAL A 17 13.13 -32.48 -15.74
C VAL A 17 13.79 -31.40 -14.89
N GLY A 18 15.06 -31.62 -14.53
CA GLY A 18 15.88 -30.67 -13.80
C GLY A 18 16.15 -29.43 -14.63
N CYS A 19 15.36 -28.39 -14.45
CA CYS A 19 15.72 -27.04 -14.86
C CYS A 19 16.88 -26.57 -13.98
N GLY A 20 18.11 -26.63 -14.49
CA GLY A 20 19.26 -26.01 -13.85
C GLY A 20 18.94 -24.54 -13.57
N SER A 21 18.89 -24.17 -12.29
CA SER A 21 18.72 -22.78 -11.89
C SER A 21 19.90 -21.99 -12.46
N PRO A 22 19.67 -20.97 -13.29
CA PRO A 22 20.76 -20.13 -13.77
C PRO A 22 21.46 -19.52 -12.55
N GLU A 23 22.77 -19.69 -12.51
CA GLU A 23 23.65 -19.09 -11.51
C GLU A 23 23.37 -17.57 -11.48
N PRO A 24 23.00 -17.00 -10.32
CA PRO A 24 22.64 -15.59 -10.25
C PRO A 24 23.85 -14.76 -10.66
N ALA A 25 23.67 -13.95 -11.72
CA ALA A 25 24.71 -13.10 -12.25
C ALA A 25 25.33 -12.26 -11.12
N PRO A 26 26.65 -12.31 -10.89
CA PRO A 26 27.29 -11.42 -9.95
C PRO A 26 27.21 -9.98 -10.51
N SER A 27 27.04 -8.98 -9.62
CA SER A 27 27.50 -7.60 -9.84
C SER A 27 26.50 -6.48 -10.17
N ALA A 28 25.29 -6.49 -9.63
CA ALA A 28 24.52 -5.23 -9.46
C ALA A 28 24.70 -4.62 -8.05
N ALA A 29 24.66 -5.45 -7.00
CA ALA A 29 24.67 -5.00 -5.61
C ALA A 29 25.99 -4.31 -5.17
N ARG A 30 27.14 -4.71 -5.72
CA ARG A 30 28.45 -4.09 -5.38
C ARG A 30 28.58 -2.65 -5.88
N GLY A 31 27.93 -2.30 -7.00
CA GLY A 31 27.98 -0.93 -7.53
C GLY A 31 27.22 0.06 -6.66
N VAL A 32 26.06 -0.36 -6.13
CA VAL A 32 25.18 0.51 -5.32
C VAL A 32 25.80 0.88 -3.98
N ALA A 33 26.43 -0.08 -3.30
CA ALA A 33 27.09 0.19 -2.01
C ALA A 33 28.28 1.16 -2.15
N GLY A 34 29.06 1.06 -3.24
CA GLY A 34 30.16 1.97 -3.51
C GLY A 34 29.71 3.40 -3.78
N ALA A 35 28.62 3.56 -4.55
CA ALA A 35 28.04 4.88 -4.85
C ALA A 35 27.49 5.55 -3.58
N ALA A 36 26.83 4.80 -2.71
CA ALA A 36 26.34 5.31 -1.43
C ALA A 36 27.49 5.78 -0.53
N GLY A 37 28.57 5.00 -0.41
CA GLY A 37 29.75 5.39 0.37
C GLY A 37 30.40 6.68 -0.16
N ALA A 38 30.53 6.83 -1.48
CA ALA A 38 31.05 8.04 -2.09
C ALA A 38 30.16 9.27 -1.82
N ALA A 39 28.83 9.12 -1.92
CA ALA A 39 27.87 10.18 -1.61
C ALA A 39 27.97 10.65 -0.15
N LEU A 40 28.07 9.72 0.80
CA LEU A 40 28.24 10.04 2.21
C LEU A 40 29.57 10.77 2.49
N GLY A 41 30.66 10.34 1.83
CA GLY A 41 31.96 11.00 1.93
C GLY A 41 31.93 12.47 1.49
N MET A 42 31.14 12.80 0.45
CA MET A 42 30.97 14.19 0.01
C MET A 42 30.22 15.04 1.05
N CYS A 43 29.32 14.46 1.83
CA CYS A 43 28.58 15.23 2.84
C CYS A 43 29.49 15.72 3.96
N GLU A 44 30.52 14.96 4.35
CA GLU A 44 31.41 15.28 5.48
C GLU A 44 32.08 16.66 5.39
N GLN A 45 32.28 17.20 4.19
CA GLN A 45 32.83 18.55 4.01
C GLN A 45 31.94 19.66 4.62
N TYR A 46 30.65 19.40 4.78
CA TYR A 46 29.68 20.35 5.34
C TYR A 46 29.53 20.26 6.85
N ARG A 47 29.99 19.16 7.48
CA ARG A 47 29.71 18.83 8.89
C ARG A 47 29.98 19.98 9.85
N ASN A 48 31.14 20.63 9.69
CA ASN A 48 31.62 21.67 10.60
C ASN A 48 31.45 23.09 10.04
N THR A 49 30.92 23.24 8.82
CA THR A 49 30.82 24.54 8.13
C THR A 49 29.37 25.01 8.01
N ILE A 50 28.47 24.15 7.54
CA ILE A 50 27.05 24.46 7.32
C ILE A 50 26.22 23.23 7.76
N PRO A 51 25.86 23.11 9.06
CA PRO A 51 25.19 21.93 9.58
C PRO A 51 23.91 21.54 8.82
N LEU A 52 23.07 22.51 8.44
CA LEU A 52 21.87 22.22 7.66
C LEU A 52 22.19 21.64 6.26
N ALA A 53 23.29 22.08 5.62
CA ALA A 53 23.72 21.51 4.34
C ALA A 53 24.25 20.09 4.51
N TYR A 54 24.92 19.80 5.63
CA TYR A 54 25.31 18.43 6.00
C TYR A 54 24.08 17.52 6.10
N GLU A 55 23.07 17.93 6.88
CA GLU A 55 21.85 17.13 7.07
C GLU A 55 21.08 16.93 5.75
N ARG A 56 20.91 17.98 4.93
CA ARG A 56 20.24 17.87 3.63
C ARG A 56 21.02 17.00 2.63
N CYS A 57 22.35 17.02 2.68
CA CYS A 57 23.18 16.13 1.88
C CYS A 57 22.95 14.66 2.27
N LEU A 58 22.94 14.35 3.58
CA LEU A 58 22.67 13.00 4.07
C LEU A 58 21.27 12.50 3.66
N ILE A 59 20.24 13.34 3.77
CA ILE A 59 18.86 13.00 3.34
C ILE A 59 18.83 12.62 1.86
N SER A 60 19.49 13.41 0.99
CA SER A 60 19.58 13.12 -0.44
C SER A 60 20.31 11.81 -0.71
N ALA A 61 21.44 11.57 -0.01
CA ALA A 61 22.21 10.34 -0.13
C ALA A 61 21.45 9.11 0.39
N ALA A 62 20.55 9.29 1.36
CA ALA A 62 19.80 8.22 1.99
C ALA A 62 19.01 7.39 0.97
N ARG A 63 18.45 8.03 -0.07
CA ARG A 63 17.70 7.36 -1.14
C ARG A 63 18.43 6.16 -1.78
N GLY A 64 19.77 6.17 -1.81
CA GLY A 64 20.59 5.11 -2.40
C GLY A 64 21.07 4.03 -1.43
N LEU A 65 20.73 4.10 -0.14
CA LEU A 65 21.25 3.15 0.85
C LEU A 65 20.58 1.77 0.69
N PRO A 66 21.34 0.67 0.70
CA PRO A 66 20.80 -0.65 0.36
C PRO A 66 20.02 -1.32 1.50
N THR A 67 20.26 -0.95 2.76
CA THR A 67 19.68 -1.65 3.92
C THR A 67 19.11 -0.70 4.96
N VAL A 68 18.23 -1.23 5.81
CA VAL A 68 17.62 -0.51 6.94
C VAL A 68 18.68 -0.08 7.94
N GLU A 69 19.70 -0.90 8.18
CA GLU A 69 20.78 -0.61 9.13
C GLU A 69 21.59 0.60 8.66
N MET A 70 21.98 0.63 7.38
CA MET A 70 22.72 1.76 6.80
C MET A 70 21.87 3.03 6.81
N MET A 71 20.59 2.92 6.44
CA MET A 71 19.64 4.03 6.54
C MET A 71 19.56 4.56 7.97
N THR A 72 19.38 3.68 8.95
CA THR A 72 19.25 4.07 10.37
C THR A 72 20.50 4.80 10.85
N GLU A 73 21.70 4.28 10.53
CA GLU A 73 22.96 4.91 10.92
C GLU A 73 23.10 6.32 10.31
N VAL A 74 22.75 6.49 9.05
CA VAL A 74 22.83 7.78 8.33
C VAL A 74 21.78 8.76 8.85
N CYS A 75 20.53 8.32 8.97
CA CYS A 75 19.43 9.19 9.37
C CYS A 75 19.48 9.60 10.85
N ASN A 76 20.13 8.83 11.72
CA ASN A 76 20.41 9.27 13.09
C ASN A 76 21.33 10.51 13.14
N LYS A 77 22.11 10.77 12.08
CA LYS A 77 23.02 11.92 11.99
C LYS A 77 22.31 13.19 11.51
N THR A 78 21.05 13.13 11.09
CA THR A 78 20.29 14.29 10.55
C THR A 78 19.47 15.04 11.60
N GLY A 79 19.59 14.70 12.88
CA GLY A 79 18.94 15.41 13.98
C GLY A 79 17.42 15.50 13.82
N SER A 80 16.89 16.73 13.80
CA SER A 80 15.45 16.98 13.66
C SER A 80 14.87 16.58 12.30
N LEU A 81 15.71 16.36 11.28
CA LEU A 81 15.30 15.95 9.94
C LEU A 81 15.34 14.41 9.74
N GLN A 82 15.47 13.64 10.81
CA GLN A 82 15.47 12.17 10.75
C GLN A 82 14.25 11.61 10.00
N SER A 83 13.05 12.16 10.26
CA SER A 83 11.81 11.74 9.56
C SER A 83 11.88 11.96 8.05
N ASP A 84 12.45 13.08 7.59
CA ASP A 84 12.64 13.38 6.17
C ASP A 84 13.63 12.38 5.54
N CYS A 85 14.73 12.07 6.25
CA CYS A 85 15.73 11.11 5.82
C CYS A 85 15.14 9.70 5.62
N HIS A 86 14.36 9.22 6.59
CA HIS A 86 13.68 7.92 6.47
C HIS A 86 12.71 7.90 5.29
N SER A 87 11.96 8.99 5.08
CA SER A 87 10.99 9.11 3.97
C SER A 87 11.67 9.04 2.60
N GLU A 88 12.82 9.69 2.43
CA GLU A 88 13.61 9.65 1.19
C GLU A 88 14.23 8.28 0.92
N TRP A 89 14.68 7.58 1.96
CA TRP A 89 15.09 6.18 1.81
C TRP A 89 13.93 5.30 1.38
N VAL A 90 12.78 5.38 2.05
CA VAL A 90 11.59 4.59 1.72
C VAL A 90 11.14 4.85 0.28
N ASP A 91 11.09 6.11 -0.18
CA ASP A 91 10.81 6.47 -1.59
C ASP A 91 11.82 5.81 -2.55
N GLY A 92 13.12 5.85 -2.22
CA GLY A 92 14.15 5.16 -2.98
C GLY A 92 13.89 3.65 -3.11
N ARG A 93 13.60 2.97 -2.00
CA ARG A 93 13.36 1.52 -1.98
C ARG A 93 12.03 1.13 -2.64
N MET A 94 10.98 1.94 -2.52
CA MET A 94 9.73 1.73 -3.24
C MET A 94 9.93 1.74 -4.76
N ARG A 95 10.81 2.62 -5.28
CA ARG A 95 11.12 2.65 -6.72
C ARG A 95 11.91 1.44 -7.20
N VAL A 96 12.77 0.89 -6.34
CA VAL A 96 13.51 -0.34 -6.65
C VAL A 96 12.60 -1.56 -6.55
N GLY A 97 11.64 -1.57 -5.62
CA GLY A 97 10.65 -2.64 -5.48
C GLY A 97 11.21 -3.94 -4.91
N ASP A 98 12.30 -3.87 -4.15
CA ASP A 98 13.02 -5.04 -3.63
C ASP A 98 12.79 -5.31 -2.14
N LEU A 99 11.95 -4.52 -1.47
CA LEU A 99 11.55 -4.73 -0.08
C LEU A 99 10.02 -4.90 0.04
N PRO A 100 9.55 -5.75 0.98
CA PRO A 100 8.12 -5.89 1.24
C PRO A 100 7.56 -4.64 1.95
N ALA A 101 6.27 -4.36 1.73
CA ALA A 101 5.58 -3.21 2.33
C ALA A 101 5.70 -3.15 3.86
N ALA A 102 5.70 -4.30 4.54
CA ALA A 102 5.88 -4.36 6.00
C ALA A 102 7.24 -3.79 6.45
N THR A 103 8.32 -4.06 5.70
CA THR A 103 9.65 -3.50 5.99
C THR A 103 9.69 -2.00 5.74
N LEU A 104 9.06 -1.54 4.65
CA LEU A 104 8.98 -0.11 4.34
C LEU A 104 8.16 0.67 5.39
N LEU A 105 7.05 0.10 5.85
CA LEU A 105 6.22 0.68 6.92
C LEU A 105 6.98 0.78 8.25
N ALA A 106 7.72 -0.26 8.61
CA ALA A 106 8.55 -0.23 9.81
C ALA A 106 9.63 0.86 9.73
N ALA A 107 10.22 1.06 8.55
CA ALA A 107 11.21 2.11 8.31
C ALA A 107 10.63 3.53 8.34
N CYS A 108 9.32 3.72 8.09
CA CYS A 108 8.70 5.03 8.14
C CYS A 108 8.60 5.63 9.54
N ALA A 109 8.67 4.85 10.62
CA ALA A 109 8.34 5.34 11.97
C ALA A 109 9.29 6.47 12.43
N PRO A 110 8.75 7.58 13.00
CA PRO A 110 7.36 7.85 13.33
C PRO A 110 6.57 8.69 12.29
N SER A 111 7.00 8.78 11.03
CA SER A 111 6.41 9.64 9.98
C SER A 111 5.07 9.10 9.44
N PRO A 112 3.92 9.76 9.73
CA PRO A 112 2.63 9.33 9.20
C PRO A 112 2.50 9.59 7.69
N ASP A 113 3.17 10.63 7.17
CA ASP A 113 3.22 10.96 5.74
C ASP A 113 3.94 9.86 4.94
N CYS A 114 5.06 9.36 5.47
CA CYS A 114 5.77 8.21 4.89
C CYS A 114 4.88 6.97 4.88
N ALA A 115 4.22 6.67 6.01
CA ALA A 115 3.36 5.51 6.13
C ALA A 115 2.19 5.55 5.13
N LEU A 116 1.52 6.70 5.00
CA LEU A 116 0.47 6.91 3.99
C LEU A 116 1.00 6.61 2.58
N THR A 117 2.16 7.16 2.22
CA THR A 117 2.78 6.98 0.91
C THR A 117 3.05 5.50 0.60
N VAL A 118 3.55 4.75 1.58
CA VAL A 118 3.79 3.30 1.44
C VAL A 118 2.46 2.55 1.24
N LEU A 119 1.45 2.86 2.04
CA LEU A 119 0.13 2.21 2.01
C LEU A 119 -0.62 2.46 0.70
N ASP A 120 -0.43 3.62 0.09
CA ASP A 120 -1.01 3.93 -1.22
C ASP A 120 -0.23 3.31 -2.38
N SER A 121 1.09 3.21 -2.25
CA SER A 121 1.95 2.63 -3.30
C SER A 121 1.93 1.09 -3.29
N HIS A 122 1.71 0.48 -2.13
CA HIS A 122 1.72 -0.98 -1.92
C HIS A 122 0.42 -1.44 -1.25
N PRO A 123 -0.72 -1.30 -1.94
CA PRO A 123 -1.99 -1.63 -1.34
C PRO A 123 -2.16 -3.14 -1.11
N ASN A 124 -2.75 -3.50 0.02
CA ASN A 124 -3.23 -4.85 0.23
C ASN A 124 -4.45 -5.13 -0.66
N ALA A 125 -4.54 -6.34 -1.19
CA ALA A 125 -5.66 -6.77 -2.02
C ALA A 125 -6.97 -6.91 -1.23
N ASP A 126 -6.90 -7.31 0.06
CA ASP A 126 -8.06 -7.30 0.94
C ASP A 126 -8.23 -5.91 1.56
N VAL A 127 -9.34 -5.25 1.20
CA VAL A 127 -9.65 -3.89 1.66
C VAL A 127 -9.76 -3.81 3.19
N LEU A 128 -10.27 -4.83 3.88
CA LEU A 128 -10.38 -4.80 5.34
C LEU A 128 -9.00 -4.90 6.01
N VAL A 129 -8.09 -5.68 5.42
CA VAL A 129 -6.70 -5.73 5.87
C VAL A 129 -6.02 -4.38 5.62
N GLN A 130 -6.25 -3.77 4.45
CA GLN A 130 -5.73 -2.44 4.15
C GLN A 130 -6.22 -1.37 5.14
N MET A 131 -7.51 -1.37 5.47
CA MET A 131 -8.10 -0.44 6.44
C MET A 131 -7.45 -0.57 7.82
N LYS A 132 -7.17 -1.80 8.25
CA LYS A 132 -6.40 -2.03 9.49
C LYS A 132 -4.96 -1.52 9.41
N LEU A 133 -4.30 -1.68 8.25
CA LEU A 133 -2.95 -1.13 8.06
C LEU A 133 -2.93 0.40 8.04
N CYS A 134 -4.03 1.05 7.66
CA CYS A 134 -4.17 2.51 7.67
C CYS A 134 -4.04 3.16 9.06
N GLU A 135 -4.09 2.39 10.16
CA GLU A 135 -3.75 2.90 11.49
C GLU A 135 -2.33 3.48 11.55
N ALA A 136 -1.39 2.91 10.77
CA ALA A 136 -0.01 3.39 10.70
C ALA A 136 0.10 4.80 10.08
N ALA A 137 -0.91 5.25 9.32
CA ALA A 137 -0.94 6.60 8.74
C ALA A 137 -1.38 7.69 9.76
N GLY A 138 -1.70 7.31 11.01
CA GLY A 138 -1.97 8.23 12.11
C GLY A 138 -3.05 9.26 11.75
N ARG A 139 -2.68 10.55 11.76
CA ARG A 139 -3.61 11.66 11.39
C ARG A 139 -4.19 11.54 9.98
N PHE A 140 -3.55 10.79 9.09
CA PHE A 140 -4.01 10.56 7.71
C PHE A 140 -4.76 9.24 7.51
N ARG A 141 -5.09 8.51 8.59
CA ARG A 141 -5.86 7.28 8.55
C ARG A 141 -7.11 7.38 7.67
N GLY A 142 -7.89 8.46 7.82
CA GLY A 142 -9.11 8.69 7.02
C GLY A 142 -8.84 8.80 5.51
N PHE A 143 -7.76 9.47 5.11
CA PHE A 143 -7.36 9.55 3.69
C PHE A 143 -6.94 8.18 3.16
N CYS A 144 -6.13 7.44 3.91
CA CYS A 144 -5.71 6.08 3.56
C CYS A 144 -6.92 5.15 3.34
N ILE A 145 -7.89 5.17 4.26
CA ILE A 145 -9.12 4.38 4.15
C ILE A 145 -9.97 4.82 2.97
N GLY A 146 -10.08 6.13 2.72
CA GLY A 146 -10.74 6.69 1.55
C GLY A 146 -10.13 6.19 0.24
N HIS A 147 -8.80 6.19 0.12
CA HIS A 147 -8.11 5.65 -1.05
C HIS A 147 -8.30 4.14 -1.19
N ALA A 148 -8.22 3.39 -0.10
CA ALA A 148 -8.45 1.95 -0.08
C ALA A 148 -9.88 1.59 -0.54
N ALA A 149 -10.89 2.25 0.00
CA ALA A 149 -12.29 2.04 -0.35
C ALA A 149 -12.56 2.40 -1.83
N ARG A 150 -11.98 3.49 -2.34
CA ARG A 150 -12.08 3.86 -3.77
C ARG A 150 -11.43 2.81 -4.67
N ARG A 151 -10.22 2.36 -4.34
CA ARG A 151 -9.51 1.30 -5.08
C ARG A 151 -10.30 0.00 -5.08
N TRP A 152 -10.85 -0.40 -3.93
CA TRP A 152 -11.73 -1.56 -3.82
C TRP A 152 -13.01 -1.41 -4.65
N ALA A 153 -13.71 -0.27 -4.58
CA ALA A 153 -14.89 -0.04 -5.40
C ALA A 153 -14.61 -0.06 -6.91
N ALA A 154 -13.38 0.28 -7.32
CA ALA A 154 -12.93 0.20 -8.71
C ALA A 154 -12.66 -1.23 -9.18
N THR A 155 -12.50 -2.21 -8.29
CA THR A 155 -12.41 -3.64 -8.67
C THR A 155 -13.78 -4.27 -8.95
N GLU A 156 -14.86 -3.47 -8.92
CA GLU A 156 -16.24 -3.92 -9.16
C GLU A 156 -16.62 -5.15 -8.31
N PRO A 157 -16.54 -5.04 -6.97
CA PRO A 157 -16.83 -6.16 -6.08
C PRO A 157 -18.28 -6.63 -6.26
N ASP A 158 -18.49 -7.94 -6.12
CA ASP A 158 -19.82 -8.53 -6.16
C ASP A 158 -20.60 -8.30 -4.86
N ALA A 159 -21.86 -8.75 -4.83
CA ALA A 159 -22.73 -8.59 -3.66
C ALA A 159 -22.20 -9.34 -2.42
N VAL A 160 -21.50 -10.46 -2.59
CA VAL A 160 -20.95 -11.24 -1.47
C VAL A 160 -19.80 -10.48 -0.82
N GLU A 161 -18.91 -9.93 -1.64
CA GLU A 161 -17.79 -9.10 -1.18
C GLU A 161 -18.27 -7.80 -0.53
N ILE A 162 -19.29 -7.14 -1.09
CA ILE A 162 -19.92 -5.96 -0.46
C ILE A 162 -20.46 -6.31 0.93
N ALA A 163 -21.19 -7.42 1.06
CA ALA A 163 -21.72 -7.85 2.35
C ALA A 163 -20.60 -8.16 3.37
N ARG A 164 -19.51 -8.80 2.93
CA ARG A 164 -18.33 -9.06 3.77
C ARG A 164 -17.72 -7.76 4.30
N VAL A 165 -17.51 -6.78 3.43
CA VAL A 165 -16.89 -5.50 3.81
C VAL A 165 -17.80 -4.69 4.74
N MET A 166 -19.10 -4.64 4.44
CA MET A 166 -20.09 -3.99 5.31
C MET A 166 -20.09 -4.58 6.72
N ALA A 167 -20.04 -5.91 6.86
CA ALA A 167 -20.01 -6.57 8.16
C ALA A 167 -18.72 -6.29 8.97
N GLY A 168 -17.60 -6.02 8.30
CA GLY A 168 -16.30 -5.78 8.93
C GLY A 168 -15.97 -4.32 9.25
N ALA A 169 -16.70 -3.36 8.67
CA ALA A 169 -16.29 -1.95 8.60
C ALA A 169 -16.94 -1.02 9.65
N ASN A 170 -17.41 -1.53 10.79
CA ASN A 170 -18.16 -0.72 11.76
C ASN A 170 -17.41 0.51 12.30
N HIS A 171 -16.07 0.48 12.34
CA HIS A 171 -15.26 1.62 12.79
C HIS A 171 -14.99 2.68 11.70
N ASP A 172 -15.34 2.38 10.45
CA ASP A 172 -15.03 3.19 9.26
C ASP A 172 -16.30 3.53 8.46
N ALA A 173 -17.44 3.59 9.14
CA ALA A 173 -18.76 3.80 8.59
C ALA A 173 -18.87 5.02 7.67
N ASP A 174 -18.20 6.13 8.03
CA ASP A 174 -18.23 7.39 7.28
C ASP A 174 -17.53 7.32 5.91
N VAL A 175 -16.72 6.28 5.68
CA VAL A 175 -16.05 6.05 4.39
C VAL A 175 -16.65 4.86 3.67
N VAL A 176 -16.81 3.73 4.36
CA VAL A 176 -17.31 2.49 3.74
C VAL A 176 -18.77 2.58 3.38
N GLY A 177 -19.61 3.09 4.29
CA GLY A 177 -21.04 3.23 4.06
C GLY A 177 -21.34 4.04 2.79
N PRO A 178 -20.86 5.29 2.65
CA PRO A 178 -21.09 6.08 1.45
C PRO A 178 -20.55 5.41 0.17
N THR A 179 -19.37 4.80 0.23
CA THR A 179 -18.81 4.07 -0.92
C THR A 179 -19.72 2.95 -1.39
N VAL A 180 -20.27 2.15 -0.47
CA VAL A 180 -21.22 1.08 -0.79
C VAL A 180 -22.55 1.65 -1.28
N GLY A 181 -23.07 2.71 -0.65
CA GLY A 181 -24.31 3.36 -1.08
C GLY A 181 -24.27 3.83 -2.53
N ILE A 182 -23.14 4.40 -2.96
CA ILE A 182 -22.90 4.75 -4.37
C ILE A 182 -22.94 3.51 -5.26
N MET A 183 -22.24 2.44 -4.90
CA MET A 183 -22.23 1.20 -5.71
C MET A 183 -23.63 0.59 -5.85
N VAL A 184 -24.39 0.52 -4.75
CA VAL A 184 -25.76 -0.01 -4.74
C VAL A 184 -26.66 0.84 -5.64
N ALA A 185 -26.63 2.17 -5.52
CA ALA A 185 -27.50 3.04 -6.28
C ALA A 185 -27.11 3.15 -7.77
N CYS A 186 -25.82 3.16 -8.09
CA CYS A 186 -25.33 3.36 -9.45
C CYS A 186 -25.21 2.08 -10.26
N ARG A 187 -24.86 0.96 -9.62
CA ARG A 187 -24.58 -0.32 -10.30
C ARG A 187 -25.62 -1.38 -10.01
N GLY A 188 -26.47 -1.20 -9.00
CA GLY A 188 -27.46 -2.20 -8.60
C GLY A 188 -26.83 -3.47 -8.00
N VAL A 189 -25.60 -3.39 -7.49
CA VAL A 189 -24.87 -4.53 -6.89
C VAL A 189 -24.88 -4.40 -5.37
N GLY A 190 -25.22 -5.48 -4.68
CA GLY A 190 -25.31 -5.52 -3.22
C GLY A 190 -26.56 -4.82 -2.67
N SER A 191 -26.56 -4.56 -1.36
CA SER A 191 -27.64 -3.86 -0.66
C SER A 191 -27.12 -3.13 0.58
N CYS A 192 -27.86 -2.11 1.02
CA CYS A 192 -27.74 -1.60 2.39
C CYS A 192 -28.72 -2.42 3.26
N PRO A 193 -28.23 -3.17 4.27
CA PRO A 193 -29.04 -4.18 4.99
C PRO A 193 -30.31 -3.68 5.69
N GLY A 194 -30.37 -2.44 6.16
CA GLY A 194 -31.48 -2.00 7.00
C GLY A 194 -31.38 -2.42 8.48
N ASP A 195 -30.19 -2.80 8.94
CA ASP A 195 -29.96 -3.25 10.31
C ASP A 195 -29.70 -2.11 11.32
N GLY A 196 -29.54 -0.87 10.83
CA GLY A 196 -29.35 0.31 11.66
C GLY A 196 -27.93 0.48 12.20
N SER A 197 -26.97 -0.36 11.79
CA SER A 197 -25.56 -0.14 12.09
C SER A 197 -25.07 1.20 11.50
N PRO A 198 -24.04 1.85 12.06
CA PRO A 198 -23.54 3.12 11.53
C PRO A 198 -23.17 3.06 10.04
N VAL A 199 -22.56 1.94 9.61
CA VAL A 199 -22.18 1.72 8.21
C VAL A 199 -23.40 1.55 7.31
N ASP A 200 -24.44 0.84 7.76
CA ASP A 200 -25.71 0.68 7.05
C ASP A 200 -26.47 2.01 6.90
N VAL A 201 -26.57 2.80 7.97
CA VAL A 201 -27.20 4.14 7.93
C VAL A 201 -26.47 5.04 6.93
N ALA A 202 -25.14 5.04 6.94
CA ALA A 202 -24.36 5.82 6.00
C ALA A 202 -24.50 5.30 4.55
N CYS A 203 -24.61 3.99 4.35
CA CYS A 203 -24.93 3.36 3.06
C CYS A 203 -26.28 3.83 2.51
N GLN A 204 -27.34 3.74 3.32
CA GLN A 204 -28.70 4.14 2.91
C GLN A 204 -28.75 5.62 2.56
N ARG A 205 -28.19 6.47 3.43
CA ARG A 205 -28.15 7.92 3.23
C ARG A 205 -27.51 8.29 1.89
N GLU A 206 -26.39 7.65 1.54
CA GLU A 206 -25.69 7.94 0.29
C GLU A 206 -26.43 7.36 -0.91
N ALA A 207 -26.96 6.13 -0.82
CA ALA A 207 -27.75 5.53 -1.88
C ALA A 207 -28.99 6.39 -2.22
N ASP A 208 -29.66 6.93 -1.21
CA ASP A 208 -30.81 7.82 -1.39
C ASP A 208 -30.41 9.19 -1.93
N ALA A 209 -29.23 9.72 -1.55
CA ALA A 209 -28.67 10.93 -2.13
C ALA A 209 -28.39 10.76 -3.63
N VAL A 210 -27.83 9.63 -4.04
CA VAL A 210 -27.60 9.31 -5.46
C VAL A 210 -28.92 9.18 -6.22
N ARG A 211 -29.90 8.42 -5.70
CA ARG A 211 -31.21 8.24 -6.35
C ARG A 211 -31.98 9.55 -6.49
N ALA A 212 -31.82 10.46 -5.54
CA ALA A 212 -32.42 11.79 -5.57
C ALA A 212 -31.64 12.79 -6.45
N GLY A 213 -30.55 12.38 -7.11
CA GLY A 213 -29.73 13.24 -7.95
C GLY A 213 -28.88 14.27 -7.21
N ARG A 214 -28.68 14.10 -5.89
CA ARG A 214 -27.82 14.98 -5.07
C ARG A 214 -26.34 14.58 -5.13
N THR A 215 -26.08 13.30 -5.37
CA THR A 215 -24.74 12.76 -5.64
C THR A 215 -24.75 12.12 -7.04
N GLN A 216 -23.70 12.35 -7.82
CA GLN A 216 -23.59 11.73 -9.15
C GLN A 216 -22.95 10.35 -9.07
N CYS A 217 -23.38 9.46 -9.95
CA CYS A 217 -22.65 8.23 -10.23
C CYS A 217 -21.33 8.59 -10.91
N LEU A 218 -20.24 8.52 -10.15
CA LEU A 218 -18.90 8.69 -10.71
C LEU A 218 -18.54 7.43 -11.48
N ASP A 219 -18.05 7.61 -12.71
CA ASP A 219 -17.34 6.53 -13.40
C ASP A 219 -16.03 6.26 -12.63
N PRO A 220 -15.88 5.10 -11.97
CA PRO A 220 -14.69 4.78 -11.21
C PRO A 220 -13.41 4.90 -12.05
N LYS A 221 -13.50 4.65 -13.37
CA LYS A 221 -12.35 4.70 -14.30
C LYS A 221 -11.82 6.11 -14.52
N VAL A 222 -12.67 7.13 -14.39
CA VAL A 222 -12.25 8.54 -14.55
C VAL A 222 -11.52 9.06 -13.31
N SER A 223 -11.83 8.50 -12.14
CA SER A 223 -11.31 8.99 -10.85
C SER A 223 -9.98 8.37 -10.40
N SER A 224 -9.58 7.24 -10.97
CA SER A 224 -8.36 6.50 -10.59
C SER A 224 -7.07 7.10 -11.18
N GLY A 225 -7.15 8.19 -11.94
CA GLY A 225 -5.96 8.82 -12.52
C GLY A 225 -5.24 7.90 -13.51
N GLU A 226 -5.98 7.02 -14.20
CA GLU A 226 -5.51 6.37 -15.42
C GLU A 226 -5.39 7.44 -16.52
N ILE A 227 -4.49 8.40 -16.31
CA ILE A 227 -3.92 9.24 -17.35
C ILE A 227 -3.26 8.25 -18.29
N ASP A 228 -3.91 8.02 -19.42
CA ASP A 228 -3.45 7.16 -20.50
C ASP A 228 -1.98 7.47 -20.84
N ARG A 229 -1.06 6.67 -20.27
CA ARG A 229 0.39 6.78 -20.51
C ARG A 229 0.76 6.34 -21.93
N ARG A 230 -0.20 6.05 -22.82
CA ARG A 230 0.08 5.75 -24.23
C ARG A 230 0.35 6.99 -25.09
N SER A 231 0.18 8.21 -24.57
CA SER A 231 0.39 9.43 -25.37
C SER A 231 1.83 9.99 -25.36
N THR A 232 2.85 9.25 -24.90
CA THR A 232 4.25 9.73 -24.87
C THR A 232 5.28 8.78 -25.50
N ARG A 233 4.89 8.01 -26.53
CA ARG A 233 5.85 7.35 -27.43
C ARG A 233 5.78 7.91 -28.83
#